data_AF-A0A0D9NIZ4-F1
#
_entry.id   AF-A0A0D9NIZ4-F1
#
_cell.length_a   1.000
_cell.length_b   1.000
_cell.length_c   1.000
_cell.angle_alpha   90.00
_cell.angle_beta   90.00
_cell.angle_gamma   90.00
#
_symmetry.space_group_name_H-M   'P 1'
#
loop_
_entity.id
_entity.type
_entity.pdbx_description
1 polymer ?
#
loop_
_entity_poly.entity_id
_entity_poly.type
_entity_poly.pdbx_seq_one_letter_code
_entity_poly.pdbx_strand_id
1 'polypeptide(L)'
;MIDLEEAIVLAKQAVAATPEDQPNRAMWLSNLGNKLKSRYERTGASDDLDAASIHLQNAWNTTMASPFHRVKAAAQCIKLLVVQHNIDVAIQMGKDVIHLIPAVNTNDLDRNDEQYVVSTFAGVAADLCALLLASNKFDDALQYLEVGRAVILSKLIERRSYVSDLEQPGIARRYEELRDEVNAPLRGLEGAAREQALKKRQQSILDLNTCINEIRTIPGHERFLLSQTTADMQKCAAGGSIVIVNITKFRSDAIIITSAVVKAISLSAMSPFDAMARLSKDWAGRRDEPAEKKRDYLAYLTWLWECCVEQILDKVRDLQDPSGNNPLRVWWIGSGLASSMPFHAAGKHRAGSTETAYHRAVSSNAPSIEALTYARKRAKESETAHGSLVLISMPTTPGEE
;
A
#
# COMPACT_ATOMS: atom_id res chain seq x y z
N MET A 1 29.26 -3.87 16.04
CA MET A 1 28.49 -3.74 17.29
C MET A 1 28.79 -2.42 17.99
N ILE A 2 30.06 -2.00 18.07
CA ILE A 2 30.50 -0.74 18.67
C ILE A 2 29.76 0.49 18.07
N ASP A 3 29.70 0.62 16.75
CA ASP A 3 29.02 1.76 16.11
C ASP A 3 27.51 1.83 16.42
N LEU A 4 26.85 0.69 16.66
CA LEU A 4 25.42 0.66 16.99
C LEU A 4 25.19 1.11 18.43
N GLU A 5 26.03 0.68 19.36
CA GLU A 5 25.95 1.10 20.77
C GLU A 5 26.22 2.60 20.91
N GLU A 6 27.27 3.11 20.25
CA GLU A 6 27.56 4.54 20.22
C GLU A 6 26.39 5.34 19.62
N ALA A 7 25.81 4.85 18.53
CA ALA A 7 24.65 5.48 17.92
C ALA A 7 23.41 5.49 18.82
N ILE A 8 23.21 4.46 19.66
CA ILE A 8 22.12 4.41 20.65
C ILE A 8 22.38 5.45 21.74
N VAL A 9 23.61 5.58 22.23
CA VAL A 9 23.99 6.59 23.25
C VAL A 9 23.72 8.00 22.71
N LEU A 10 24.19 8.31 21.50
CA LEU A 10 23.96 9.61 20.86
C LEU A 10 22.48 9.88 20.64
N ALA A 11 21.70 8.87 20.22
CA ALA A 11 20.25 9.03 20.04
C ALA A 11 19.52 9.29 21.37
N LYS A 12 19.93 8.64 22.47
CA LYS A 12 19.40 8.93 23.82
C LYS A 12 19.71 10.35 24.26
N GLN A 13 20.93 10.83 24.03
CA GLN A 13 21.33 12.21 24.33
C GLN A 13 20.52 13.22 23.51
N ALA A 14 20.30 12.96 22.22
CA ALA A 14 19.48 13.83 21.37
C ALA A 14 18.02 13.91 21.85
N VAL A 15 17.43 12.79 22.25
CA VAL A 15 16.08 12.77 22.83
C VAL A 15 16.05 13.52 24.17
N ALA A 16 17.05 13.35 25.03
CA ALA A 16 17.10 14.05 26.32
C ALA A 16 17.28 15.58 26.15
N ALA A 17 18.05 16.00 25.16
CA ALA A 17 18.30 17.42 24.86
C ALA A 17 17.14 18.12 24.12
N THR A 18 16.12 17.38 23.67
CA THR A 18 15.01 17.92 22.89
C THR A 18 13.72 17.98 23.74
N PRO A 19 13.19 19.18 24.07
CA PRO A 19 11.92 19.32 24.80
C PRO A 19 10.73 18.57 24.17
N GLU A 20 9.73 18.22 24.98
CA GLU A 20 8.58 17.38 24.57
C GLU A 20 7.70 18.00 23.49
N ASP A 21 7.59 19.32 23.50
CA ASP A 21 6.82 20.13 22.57
C ASP A 21 7.51 20.35 21.21
N GLN A 22 8.75 19.88 21.04
CA GLN A 22 9.52 20.07 19.81
C GLN A 22 9.09 19.05 18.73
N PRO A 23 8.65 19.50 17.54
CA PRO A 23 8.31 18.63 16.40
C PRO A 23 9.38 17.63 16.00
N ASN A 24 10.66 18.03 16.11
CA ASN A 24 11.79 17.17 15.76
C ASN A 24 12.00 16.05 16.77
N ARG A 25 11.38 16.11 17.97
CA ARG A 25 11.44 15.04 18.96
C ARG A 25 10.89 13.73 18.40
N ALA A 26 9.83 13.75 17.59
CA ALA A 26 9.31 12.56 16.95
C ALA A 26 10.34 11.88 16.03
N MET A 27 11.15 12.67 15.33
CA MET A 27 12.25 12.16 14.51
C MET A 27 13.34 11.52 15.38
N TRP A 28 13.75 12.16 16.47
CA TRP A 28 14.75 11.61 17.40
C TRP A 28 14.27 10.34 18.10
N LEU A 29 13.02 10.32 18.56
CA LEU A 29 12.37 9.15 19.13
C LEU A 29 12.29 8.00 18.12
N SER A 30 11.94 8.30 16.86
CA SER A 30 11.91 7.29 15.80
C SER A 30 13.31 6.73 15.52
N ASN A 31 14.33 7.60 15.50
CA ASN A 31 15.71 7.18 15.29
C ASN A 31 16.21 6.30 16.44
N LEU A 32 15.91 6.66 17.68
CA LEU A 32 16.24 5.84 18.86
C LEU A 32 15.53 4.50 18.80
N GLY A 33 14.21 4.49 18.54
CA GLY A 33 13.43 3.26 18.42
C GLY A 33 13.93 2.33 17.32
N ASN A 34 14.32 2.88 16.16
CA ASN A 34 14.91 2.09 15.07
C ASN A 34 16.26 1.48 15.45
N LYS A 35 17.12 2.21 16.17
CA LYS A 35 18.43 1.67 16.61
C LYS A 35 18.26 0.56 17.65
N LEU A 36 17.33 0.73 18.59
CA LEU A 36 16.99 -0.29 19.58
C LEU A 36 16.40 -1.53 18.91
N LYS A 37 15.50 -1.36 17.95
CA LYS A 37 15.00 -2.45 17.11
C LYS A 37 16.13 -3.20 16.40
N SER A 38 17.07 -2.48 15.78
CA SER A 38 18.22 -3.13 15.11
C SER A 38 19.13 -3.88 16.09
N ARG A 39 19.21 -3.44 17.35
CA ARG A 39 19.92 -4.18 18.40
C ARG A 39 19.15 -5.43 18.80
N TYR A 40 17.84 -5.32 19.03
CA TYR A 40 16.96 -6.46 19.28
C TYR A 40 17.05 -7.52 18.18
N GLU A 41 17.01 -7.13 16.91
CA GLU A 41 17.15 -8.05 15.76
C GLU A 41 18.48 -8.85 15.77
N ARG A 42 19.51 -8.37 16.48
CA ARG A 42 20.82 -9.03 16.62
C ARG A 42 20.99 -9.81 17.91
N THR A 43 20.39 -9.34 19.01
CA THR A 43 20.63 -9.87 20.37
C THR A 43 19.45 -10.69 20.90
N GLY A 44 18.24 -10.47 20.38
CA GLY A 44 17.00 -11.03 20.92
C GLY A 44 16.57 -10.45 22.26
N ALA A 45 17.18 -9.36 22.74
CA ALA A 45 16.90 -8.79 24.06
C ALA A 45 15.52 -8.10 24.11
N SER A 46 14.56 -8.66 24.87
CA SER A 46 13.18 -8.14 24.96
C SER A 46 13.12 -6.68 25.42
N ASP A 47 14.00 -6.27 26.33
CA ASP A 47 14.07 -4.88 26.81
C ASP A 47 14.27 -3.87 25.66
N ASP A 48 15.02 -4.26 24.62
CA ASP A 48 15.21 -3.42 23.44
C ASP A 48 13.98 -3.36 22.56
N LEU A 49 13.25 -4.48 22.43
CA LEU A 49 11.98 -4.53 21.71
C LEU A 49 10.95 -3.61 22.38
N ASP A 50 10.84 -3.70 23.71
CA ASP A 50 9.92 -2.91 24.51
C ASP A 50 10.27 -1.42 24.45
N ALA A 51 11.53 -1.07 24.70
CA ALA A 51 12.00 0.30 24.59
C ALA A 51 11.81 0.86 23.17
N ALA A 52 12.09 0.07 22.12
CA ALA A 52 11.87 0.49 20.74
C ALA A 52 10.39 0.79 20.46
N SER A 53 9.49 -0.09 20.88
CA SER A 53 8.04 0.06 20.69
C SER A 53 7.52 1.33 21.37
N ILE A 54 7.94 1.59 22.61
CA ILE A 54 7.55 2.78 23.40
C ILE A 54 8.04 4.06 22.72
N HIS A 55 9.30 4.13 22.30
CA HIS A 55 9.83 5.32 21.63
C HIS A 55 9.12 5.59 20.29
N LEU A 56 8.82 4.56 19.51
CA LEU A 56 8.08 4.72 18.26
C LEU A 56 6.62 5.12 18.49
N GLN A 57 5.97 4.61 19.54
CA GLN A 57 4.61 5.02 19.91
C GLN A 57 4.58 6.47 20.38
N ASN A 58 5.57 6.90 21.17
CA ASN A 58 5.71 8.31 21.57
C ASN A 58 5.93 9.23 20.36
N ALA A 59 6.71 8.79 19.37
CA ALA A 59 6.88 9.53 18.12
C ALA A 59 5.55 9.65 17.33
N TRP A 60 4.75 8.58 17.26
CA TRP A 60 3.41 8.60 16.67
C TRP A 60 2.46 9.58 17.39
N ASN A 61 2.49 9.59 18.72
CA ASN A 61 1.67 10.43 19.59
C ASN A 61 2.12 11.90 19.64
N THR A 62 3.29 12.23 19.08
CA THR A 62 3.76 13.62 19.01
C THR A 62 2.96 14.38 17.96
N THR A 63 1.82 14.95 18.37
CA THR A 63 0.89 15.67 17.47
C THR A 63 1.52 16.89 16.79
N MET A 64 2.61 17.43 17.34
CA MET A 64 3.35 18.57 16.78
C MET A 64 4.21 18.19 15.57
N ALA A 65 4.55 16.91 15.44
CA ALA A 65 5.35 16.43 14.33
C ALA A 65 4.54 16.41 13.03
N SER A 66 5.25 16.54 11.91
CA SER A 66 4.62 16.37 10.59
C SER A 66 3.94 14.98 10.52
N PRO A 67 2.74 14.88 9.91
CA PRO A 67 2.05 13.62 9.70
C PRO A 67 2.94 12.53 9.10
N PHE A 68 3.86 12.88 8.21
CA PHE A 68 4.82 11.93 7.64
C PHE A 68 5.69 11.25 8.69
N HIS A 69 6.31 12.01 9.59
CA HIS A 69 7.18 11.44 10.63
C HIS A 69 6.40 10.54 11.58
N ARG A 70 5.16 10.92 11.88
CA ARG A 70 4.24 10.12 12.70
C ARG A 70 3.93 8.80 12.00
N VAL A 71 3.49 8.84 10.74
CA VAL A 71 3.18 7.61 9.98
C VAL A 71 4.40 6.70 9.85
N LYS A 72 5.59 7.27 9.61
CA LYS A 72 6.85 6.50 9.55
C LYS A 72 7.15 5.80 10.87
N ALA A 73 6.96 6.48 12.00
CA ALA A 73 7.13 5.89 13.32
C ALA A 73 6.12 4.75 13.57
N ALA A 74 4.85 5.00 13.28
CA ALA A 74 3.78 4.00 13.42
C ALA A 74 4.03 2.76 12.55
N ALA A 75 4.47 2.94 11.31
CA ALA A 75 4.78 1.82 10.40
C ALA A 75 5.88 0.88 10.95
N GLN A 76 6.83 1.40 11.73
CA GLN A 76 7.83 0.58 12.43
C GLN A 76 7.26 0.01 13.73
N CYS A 77 6.48 0.79 14.48
CA CYS A 77 5.86 0.38 15.74
C CYS A 77 4.92 -0.82 15.54
N ILE A 78 4.07 -0.80 14.50
CA ILE A 78 3.15 -1.90 14.14
C ILE A 78 3.90 -3.22 14.05
N LYS A 79 5.08 -3.24 13.43
CA LYS A 79 5.90 -4.46 13.28
C LYS A 79 6.40 -4.98 14.62
N LEU A 80 6.76 -4.10 15.55
CA LEU A 80 7.21 -4.49 16.88
C LEU A 80 6.05 -4.96 17.76
N LEU A 81 4.91 -4.27 17.69
CA LEU A 81 3.69 -4.64 18.42
C LEU A 81 3.23 -6.05 18.05
N VAL A 82 3.36 -6.44 16.77
CA VAL A 82 3.04 -7.79 16.33
C VAL A 82 3.97 -8.84 16.94
N VAL A 83 5.28 -8.55 17.03
CA VAL A 83 6.26 -9.42 17.69
C VAL A 83 5.99 -9.54 19.19
N GLN A 84 5.50 -8.46 19.82
CA GLN A 84 5.06 -8.44 21.22
C GLN A 84 3.67 -9.05 21.46
N HIS A 85 3.02 -9.59 20.42
CA HIS A 85 1.64 -10.11 20.47
C HIS A 85 0.55 -9.08 20.82
N ASN A 86 0.84 -7.77 20.69
CA ASN A 86 -0.10 -6.67 20.91
C ASN A 86 -0.90 -6.34 19.64
N ILE A 87 -1.66 -7.33 19.14
CA ILE A 87 -2.32 -7.26 17.82
C ILE A 87 -3.40 -6.17 17.74
N ASP A 88 -4.22 -6.01 18.78
CA ASP A 88 -5.30 -5.01 18.77
C ASP A 88 -4.78 -3.57 18.68
N VAL A 89 -3.70 -3.28 19.41
CA VAL A 89 -3.02 -1.98 19.36
C VAL A 89 -2.40 -1.75 17.99
N ALA A 90 -1.79 -2.77 17.39
CA ALA A 90 -1.23 -2.70 16.04
C ALA A 90 -2.32 -2.44 14.98
N ILE A 91 -3.48 -3.10 15.08
CA ILE A 91 -4.63 -2.87 14.21
C ILE A 91 -5.13 -1.43 14.35
N GLN A 92 -5.36 -0.96 15.57
CA GLN A 92 -5.86 0.39 15.80
C GLN A 92 -4.89 1.44 15.24
N MET A 93 -3.59 1.30 15.52
CA MET A 93 -2.56 2.19 14.99
C MET A 93 -2.52 2.15 13.46
N GLY A 94 -2.66 0.98 12.83
CA GLY A 94 -2.77 0.86 11.38
C GLY A 94 -3.98 1.61 10.82
N LYS A 95 -5.16 1.47 11.43
CA LYS A 95 -6.37 2.20 11.04
C LYS A 95 -6.15 3.71 11.11
N ASP A 96 -5.59 4.19 12.22
CA ASP A 96 -5.32 5.61 12.43
C ASP A 96 -4.31 6.16 11.41
N VAL A 97 -3.30 5.36 11.02
CA VAL A 97 -2.38 5.72 9.94
C VAL A 97 -3.13 5.89 8.63
N ILE A 98 -3.98 4.94 8.23
CA ILE A 98 -4.73 5.03 6.96
C ILE A 98 -5.60 6.30 6.93
N HIS A 99 -6.20 6.69 8.06
CA HIS A 99 -6.97 7.92 8.17
C HIS A 99 -6.11 9.19 8.09
N LEU A 100 -4.82 9.12 8.46
CA LEU A 100 -3.90 10.25 8.42
C LEU A 100 -3.22 10.45 7.05
N ILE A 101 -3.12 9.41 6.21
CA ILE A 101 -2.42 9.49 4.89
C ILE A 101 -2.94 10.64 4.01
N PRO A 102 -4.25 10.91 3.86
CA PRO A 102 -4.73 12.00 3.01
C PRO A 102 -4.22 13.38 3.43
N ALA A 103 -3.92 13.56 4.72
CA ALA A 103 -3.38 14.80 5.25
C ALA A 103 -1.87 14.96 5.01
N VAL A 104 -1.15 13.93 4.57
CA VAL A 104 0.28 14.04 4.25
C VAL A 104 0.44 14.68 2.87
N ASN A 105 1.21 15.76 2.74
CA ASN A 105 1.59 16.32 1.44
C ASN A 105 2.94 15.72 1.01
N THR A 106 3.02 15.26 -0.24
CA THR A 106 4.23 14.69 -0.86
C THR A 106 4.84 15.61 -1.92
N ASN A 107 4.12 16.65 -2.36
CA ASN A 107 4.48 17.47 -3.53
C ASN A 107 5.77 18.30 -3.33
N ASP A 108 6.19 18.51 -2.08
CA ASP A 108 7.41 19.26 -1.75
C ASP A 108 8.64 18.34 -1.57
N LEU A 109 8.47 17.03 -1.77
CA LEU A 109 9.53 16.04 -1.62
C LEU A 109 10.24 15.82 -2.96
N ASP A 110 11.52 15.45 -2.88
CA ASP A 110 12.19 14.93 -4.07
C ASP A 110 11.59 13.58 -4.48
N ARG A 111 11.81 13.16 -5.75
CA ARG A 111 11.26 11.91 -6.27
C ARG A 111 11.64 10.66 -5.47
N ASN A 112 12.81 10.62 -4.85
CA ASN A 112 13.24 9.47 -4.06
C ASN A 112 12.50 9.43 -2.72
N ASP A 113 12.34 10.58 -2.09
CA ASP A 113 11.57 10.75 -0.85
C ASP A 113 10.08 10.46 -1.09
N GLU A 114 9.50 10.91 -2.20
CA GLU A 114 8.13 10.56 -2.60
C GLU A 114 7.95 9.04 -2.74
N GLN A 115 8.87 8.37 -3.45
CA GLN A 115 8.83 6.93 -3.63
C GLN A 115 8.94 6.20 -2.29
N TYR A 116 9.79 6.69 -1.38
CA TYR A 116 9.94 6.15 -0.03
C TYR A 116 8.65 6.29 0.80
N VAL A 117 8.00 7.46 0.72
CA VAL A 117 6.74 7.74 1.42
C VAL A 117 5.64 6.81 0.92
N VAL A 118 5.47 6.73 -0.39
CA VAL A 118 4.48 5.87 -1.04
C VAL A 118 4.70 4.40 -0.68
N SER A 119 5.94 3.93 -0.72
CA SER A 119 6.29 2.56 -0.32
C SER A 119 5.96 2.28 1.15
N THR A 120 6.23 3.24 2.04
CA THR A 120 5.89 3.14 3.46
C THR A 120 4.39 3.01 3.66
N PHE A 121 3.58 3.84 2.97
CA PHE A 121 2.12 3.80 3.07
C PHE A 121 1.53 2.51 2.52
N ALA A 122 2.02 2.04 1.37
CA ALA A 122 1.59 0.78 0.78
C ALA A 122 1.90 -0.40 1.70
N GLY A 123 3.07 -0.35 2.36
CA GLY A 123 3.46 -1.33 3.38
C GLY A 123 2.49 -1.36 4.55
N VAL A 124 2.09 -0.20 5.09
CA VAL A 124 1.13 -0.16 6.22
C VAL A 124 -0.24 -0.70 5.83
N ALA A 125 -0.76 -0.37 4.66
CA ALA A 125 -2.05 -0.90 4.20
C ALA A 125 -2.02 -2.43 4.05
N ALA A 126 -0.94 -2.98 3.48
CA ALA A 126 -0.75 -4.42 3.36
C ALA A 126 -0.62 -5.10 4.72
N ASP A 127 0.17 -4.53 5.64
CA ASP A 127 0.38 -5.00 7.00
C ASP A 127 -0.95 -4.98 7.79
N LEU A 128 -1.72 -3.90 7.73
CA LEU A 128 -3.04 -3.80 8.36
C LEU A 128 -4.03 -4.85 7.82
N CYS A 129 -4.08 -5.04 6.50
CA CYS A 129 -4.89 -6.08 5.87
C CYS A 129 -4.54 -7.46 6.43
N ALA A 130 -3.25 -7.78 6.54
CA ALA A 130 -2.77 -9.03 7.11
C ALA A 130 -3.24 -9.22 8.57
N LEU A 131 -3.15 -8.17 9.40
CA LEU A 131 -3.60 -8.24 10.79
C LEU A 131 -5.11 -8.40 10.91
N LEU A 132 -5.90 -7.69 10.10
CA LEU A 132 -7.36 -7.79 10.10
C LEU A 132 -7.83 -9.19 9.65
N LEU A 133 -7.18 -9.76 8.63
CA LEU A 133 -7.42 -11.15 8.23
C LEU A 133 -7.05 -12.15 9.34
N ALA A 134 -6.06 -11.85 10.18
CA ALA A 134 -5.69 -12.71 11.32
C ALA A 134 -6.72 -12.67 12.44
N SER A 135 -7.42 -11.56 12.58
CA SER A 135 -8.52 -11.37 13.52
C SER A 135 -9.91 -11.69 12.93
N ASN A 136 -9.99 -12.35 11.77
CA ASN A 136 -11.25 -12.68 11.07
C ASN A 136 -12.14 -11.47 10.73
N LYS A 137 -11.56 -10.28 10.57
CA LYS A 137 -12.27 -9.03 10.20
C LYS A 137 -12.16 -8.79 8.69
N PHE A 138 -12.81 -9.65 7.89
CA PHE A 138 -12.64 -9.69 6.43
C PHE A 138 -13.09 -8.43 5.70
N ASP A 139 -14.26 -7.89 6.05
CA ASP A 139 -14.79 -6.69 5.41
C ASP A 139 -13.88 -5.47 5.66
N ASP A 140 -13.44 -5.30 6.91
CA ASP A 140 -12.47 -4.27 7.29
C ASP A 140 -11.16 -4.44 6.51
N ALA A 141 -10.64 -5.68 6.38
CA ALA A 141 -9.37 -5.94 5.69
C ALA A 141 -9.40 -5.45 4.24
N LEU A 142 -10.46 -5.81 3.51
CA LEU A 142 -10.65 -5.38 2.13
C LEU A 142 -10.83 -3.86 2.02
N GLN A 143 -11.66 -3.27 2.89
CA GLN A 143 -11.91 -1.83 2.86
C GLN A 143 -10.64 -1.02 3.14
N TYR A 144 -9.92 -1.31 4.22
CA TYR A 144 -8.72 -0.57 4.60
C TYR A 144 -7.58 -0.76 3.60
N LEU A 145 -7.45 -1.95 3.00
CA LEU A 145 -6.48 -2.19 1.95
C LEU A 145 -6.77 -1.30 0.73
N GLU A 146 -8.03 -1.26 0.28
CA GLU A 146 -8.42 -0.44 -0.87
C GLU A 146 -8.34 1.06 -0.57
N VAL A 147 -8.70 1.53 0.64
CA VAL A 147 -8.50 2.95 1.03
C VAL A 147 -7.01 3.31 0.89
N GLY A 148 -6.12 2.50 1.47
CA GLY A 148 -4.69 2.77 1.43
C GLY A 148 -4.18 2.88 -0.01
N ARG A 149 -4.57 1.94 -0.88
CA ARG A 149 -4.16 1.91 -2.29
C ARG A 149 -4.74 3.06 -3.10
N ALA A 150 -6.02 3.39 -2.93
CA ALA A 150 -6.69 4.50 -3.58
C ALA A 150 -6.00 5.84 -3.30
N VAL A 151 -5.71 6.09 -2.03
CA VAL A 151 -5.03 7.32 -1.59
C VAL A 151 -3.62 7.41 -2.15
N ILE A 152 -2.88 6.29 -2.16
CA ILE A 152 -1.54 6.23 -2.74
C ILE A 152 -1.56 6.44 -4.27
N LEU A 153 -2.46 5.76 -4.97
CA LEU A 153 -2.56 5.84 -6.43
C LEU A 153 -2.94 7.25 -6.88
N SER A 154 -3.87 7.89 -6.15
CA SER A 154 -4.26 9.26 -6.42
C SER A 154 -3.11 10.26 -6.20
N LYS A 155 -2.15 9.93 -5.35
CA LYS A 155 -0.90 10.72 -5.21
C LYS A 155 0.07 10.46 -6.36
N LEU A 156 0.24 9.20 -6.76
CA LEU A 156 1.19 8.80 -7.81
C LEU A 156 0.78 9.21 -9.23
N ILE A 157 -0.51 9.33 -9.52
CA ILE A 157 -0.99 9.61 -10.88
C ILE A 157 -0.79 11.08 -11.30
N GLU A 158 -0.44 12.00 -10.38
CA GLU A 158 -0.21 13.44 -10.62
C GLU A 158 -1.29 14.16 -11.47
N ARG A 159 -1.98 15.14 -10.86
CA ARG A 159 -2.93 16.12 -11.47
C ARG A 159 -4.40 15.74 -11.64
N ARG A 160 -4.92 14.76 -10.90
CA ARG A 160 -6.30 14.85 -10.44
C ARG A 160 -6.26 14.96 -8.93
N SER A 161 -6.38 16.16 -8.40
CA SER A 161 -6.76 16.26 -6.99
C SER A 161 -8.13 15.58 -6.88
N TYR A 162 -8.41 14.85 -5.80
CA TYR A 162 -9.77 14.36 -5.47
C TYR A 162 -10.85 15.46 -5.54
N VAL A 163 -10.35 16.68 -5.59
CA VAL A 163 -10.97 17.96 -5.50
C VAL A 163 -11.27 18.56 -6.88
N SER A 164 -10.62 18.06 -7.95
CA SER A 164 -10.82 18.54 -9.33
C SER A 164 -12.23 18.23 -9.84
N ASP A 165 -12.87 17.21 -9.29
CA ASP A 165 -14.24 16.82 -9.61
C ASP A 165 -15.28 17.49 -8.68
N LEU A 166 -14.85 18.29 -7.69
CA LEU A 166 -15.79 19.05 -6.85
C LEU A 166 -16.33 20.25 -7.63
N GLU A 167 -17.65 20.28 -7.85
CA GLU A 167 -18.34 21.41 -8.50
C GLU A 167 -18.27 22.72 -7.69
N GLN A 168 -17.74 22.68 -6.45
CA GLN A 168 -17.57 23.82 -5.55
C GLN A 168 -16.08 24.18 -5.37
N PRO A 169 -15.53 25.14 -6.14
CA PRO A 169 -14.11 25.48 -6.09
C PRO A 169 -13.65 26.09 -4.75
N GLY A 170 -14.57 26.60 -3.92
CA GLY A 170 -14.24 27.17 -2.60
C GLY A 170 -13.82 26.13 -1.57
N ILE A 171 -14.63 25.07 -1.38
CA ILE A 171 -14.32 23.98 -0.42
C ILE A 171 -13.10 23.18 -0.88
N ALA A 172 -12.95 23.08 -2.19
CA ALA A 172 -11.80 22.50 -2.84
C ALA A 172 -10.48 23.17 -2.44
N ARG A 173 -10.43 24.49 -2.65
CA ARG A 173 -9.28 25.30 -2.29
C ARG A 173 -9.01 25.28 -0.79
N ARG A 174 -10.06 25.36 0.04
CA ARG A 174 -9.94 25.26 1.51
C ARG A 174 -9.29 23.95 1.94
N TYR A 175 -9.67 22.82 1.33
CA TYR A 175 -9.06 21.52 1.62
C TYR A 175 -7.56 21.50 1.27
N GLU A 176 -7.19 22.03 0.10
CA GLU A 176 -5.79 22.10 -0.33
C GLU A 176 -4.96 23.02 0.58
N GLU A 177 -5.46 24.21 0.91
CA GLU A 177 -4.83 25.16 1.83
C GLU A 177 -4.61 24.55 3.22
N LEU A 178 -5.64 23.92 3.80
CA LEU A 178 -5.54 23.25 5.10
C LEU A 178 -4.53 22.11 5.07
N ARG A 179 -4.52 21.31 3.98
CA ARG A 179 -3.52 20.24 3.82
C ARG A 179 -2.11 20.80 3.76
N ASP A 180 -1.89 21.91 3.06
CA ASP A 180 -0.56 22.53 2.96
C ASP A 180 -0.12 23.11 4.31
N GLU A 181 -1.02 23.75 5.06
CA GLU A 181 -0.74 24.24 6.41
C GLU A 181 -0.36 23.13 7.40
N VAL A 182 -1.02 21.97 7.31
CA VAL A 182 -0.69 20.80 8.14
C VAL A 182 0.75 20.31 7.88
N ASN A 183 1.24 20.45 6.64
CA ASN A 183 2.56 19.98 6.23
C ASN A 183 3.64 21.08 6.24
N ALA A 184 3.27 22.34 6.40
CA ALA A 184 4.16 23.49 6.30
C ALA A 184 5.44 23.32 7.14
N PRO A 185 6.64 23.48 6.57
CA PRO A 185 7.88 23.21 7.31
C PRO A 185 8.05 24.19 8.49
N LEU A 186 8.61 23.70 9.59
CA LEU A 186 8.92 24.51 10.77
C LEU A 186 10.42 24.86 10.88
N ARG A 187 11.22 24.48 9.88
CA ARG A 187 12.67 24.74 9.87
C ARG A 187 12.92 26.23 9.70
N GLY A 188 13.83 26.78 10.51
CA GLY A 188 14.19 28.21 10.47
C GLY A 188 13.25 29.14 11.24
N LEU A 189 12.17 28.64 11.84
CA LEU A 189 11.31 29.42 12.74
C LEU A 189 11.80 29.31 14.18
N GLU A 190 11.87 30.44 14.88
CA GLU A 190 12.30 30.53 16.27
C GLU A 190 11.31 31.34 17.13
N GLY A 191 11.34 31.09 18.45
CA GLY A 191 10.52 31.81 19.43
C GLY A 191 9.01 31.79 19.12
N ALA A 192 8.37 32.95 19.26
CA ALA A 192 6.92 33.11 19.12
C ALA A 192 6.38 32.71 17.73
N ALA A 193 7.15 32.95 16.66
CA ALA A 193 6.74 32.58 15.30
C ALA A 193 6.58 31.07 15.14
N ARG A 194 7.44 30.30 15.80
CA ARG A 194 7.36 28.85 15.82
C ARG A 194 6.18 28.35 16.64
N GLU A 195 5.96 28.90 17.83
CA GLU A 195 4.82 28.53 18.68
C GLU A 195 3.49 28.81 17.98
N GLN A 196 3.38 29.94 17.27
CA GLN A 196 2.22 30.28 16.47
C GLN A 196 2.03 29.30 15.30
N ALA A 197 3.10 28.92 14.60
CA ALA A 197 3.02 27.93 13.53
C ALA A 197 2.59 26.54 14.03
N LEU A 198 2.99 26.16 15.25
CA LEU A 198 2.57 24.90 15.89
C LEU A 198 1.09 24.90 16.24
N LYS A 199 0.61 25.96 16.90
CA LYS A 199 -0.82 26.13 17.21
C LYS A 199 -1.65 26.16 15.93
N LYS A 200 -1.16 26.84 14.90
CA LYS A 200 -1.79 26.87 13.59
C LYS A 200 -1.91 25.46 13.00
N ARG A 201 -0.83 24.67 12.97
CA ARG A 201 -0.87 23.28 12.48
C ARG A 201 -1.91 22.44 13.23
N GLN A 202 -1.97 22.52 14.56
CA GLN A 202 -2.96 21.77 15.33
C GLN A 202 -4.38 22.10 14.91
N GLN A 203 -4.68 23.40 14.77
CA GLN A 203 -5.98 23.87 14.34
C GLN A 203 -6.26 23.41 12.90
N SER A 204 -5.31 23.53 11.99
CA SER A 204 -5.46 23.10 10.59
C SER A 204 -5.73 21.60 10.48
N ILE A 205 -5.21 20.75 11.37
CA ILE A 205 -5.56 19.30 11.40
C ILE A 205 -7.04 19.10 11.75
N LEU A 206 -7.56 19.81 12.75
CA LEU A 206 -8.96 19.72 13.15
C LEU A 206 -9.89 20.29 12.07
N ASP A 207 -9.52 21.43 11.50
CA ASP A 207 -10.24 22.08 10.44
C ASP A 207 -10.23 21.25 9.16
N LEU A 208 -9.13 20.54 8.86
CA LEU A 208 -9.03 19.62 7.73
C LEU A 208 -10.00 18.46 7.88
N ASN A 209 -10.10 17.86 9.07
CA ASN A 209 -11.09 16.81 9.34
C ASN A 209 -12.52 17.31 9.20
N THR A 210 -12.78 18.53 9.66
CA THR A 210 -14.08 19.18 9.50
C THR A 210 -14.40 19.41 8.02
N CYS A 211 -13.43 19.93 7.25
CA CYS A 211 -13.55 20.14 5.81
C CYS A 211 -13.79 18.82 5.05
N ILE A 212 -13.11 17.74 5.39
CA ILE A 212 -13.36 16.40 4.81
C ILE A 212 -14.80 15.96 5.06
N ASN A 213 -15.33 16.19 6.27
CA ASN A 213 -16.71 15.84 6.58
C ASN A 213 -17.72 16.73 5.85
N GLU A 214 -17.45 18.03 5.69
CA GLU A 214 -18.26 18.93 4.86
C GLU A 214 -18.29 18.45 3.39
N ILE A 215 -17.15 18.06 2.82
CA ILE A 215 -17.09 17.50 1.45
C ILE A 215 -17.99 16.27 1.31
N ARG A 216 -18.03 15.41 2.35
CA ARG A 216 -18.89 14.21 2.37
C ARG A 216 -20.39 14.51 2.44
N THR A 217 -20.80 15.76 2.69
CA THR A 217 -22.20 16.17 2.61
C THR A 217 -22.62 16.59 1.21
N ILE A 218 -21.67 16.76 0.29
CA ILE A 218 -21.95 17.14 -1.10
C ILE A 218 -22.44 15.89 -1.84
N PRO A 219 -23.58 15.96 -2.56
CA PRO A 219 -24.08 14.84 -3.35
C PRO A 219 -23.03 14.29 -4.32
N GLY A 220 -22.82 12.97 -4.31
CA GLY A 220 -21.81 12.29 -5.12
C GLY A 220 -20.41 12.22 -4.50
N HIS A 221 -20.18 12.89 -3.36
CA HIS A 221 -18.91 12.89 -2.63
C HIS A 221 -19.02 12.29 -1.22
N GLU A 222 -20.10 11.56 -0.92
CA GLU A 222 -20.37 10.97 0.41
C GLU A 222 -19.25 10.03 0.89
N ARG A 223 -18.50 9.48 -0.06
CA ARG A 223 -17.37 8.58 0.18
C ARG A 223 -16.01 9.24 -0.09
N PHE A 224 -15.92 10.57 -0.06
CA PHE A 224 -14.65 11.28 -0.24
C PHE A 224 -13.57 10.74 0.72
N LEU A 225 -12.44 10.30 0.17
CA LEU A 225 -11.33 9.62 0.86
C LEU A 225 -11.71 8.32 1.60
N LEU A 226 -12.83 7.69 1.24
CA LEU A 226 -13.25 6.38 1.70
C LEU A 226 -13.24 5.39 0.54
N SER A 227 -13.06 4.11 0.85
CA SER A 227 -13.09 3.04 -0.16
C SER A 227 -14.50 2.83 -0.69
N GLN A 228 -14.66 2.14 -1.82
CA GLN A 228 -15.96 1.69 -2.32
C GLN A 228 -16.62 0.73 -1.30
N THR A 229 -17.93 0.53 -1.40
CA THR A 229 -18.58 -0.50 -0.57
C THR A 229 -18.22 -1.89 -1.08
N THR A 230 -18.31 -2.91 -0.23
CA THR A 230 -18.12 -4.31 -0.66
C THR A 230 -19.06 -4.65 -1.83
N ALA A 231 -20.30 -4.17 -1.80
CA ALA A 231 -21.26 -4.37 -2.89
C ALA A 231 -20.79 -3.73 -4.21
N ASP A 232 -20.19 -2.55 -4.17
CA ASP A 232 -19.66 -1.90 -5.38
C ASP A 232 -18.42 -2.61 -5.92
N MET A 233 -17.56 -3.14 -5.03
CA MET A 233 -16.43 -3.99 -5.43
C MET A 233 -16.91 -5.29 -6.09
N GLN A 234 -17.98 -5.91 -5.58
CA GLN A 234 -18.60 -7.09 -6.20
C GLN A 234 -19.22 -6.76 -7.56
N LYS A 235 -19.89 -5.60 -7.71
CA LYS A 235 -20.35 -5.12 -9.02
C LYS A 235 -19.17 -4.91 -9.98
N CYS A 236 -18.04 -4.41 -9.50
CA CYS A 236 -16.82 -4.27 -10.30
C CYS A 236 -16.27 -5.63 -10.74
N ALA A 237 -16.48 -6.71 -9.98
CA ALA A 237 -16.13 -8.06 -10.38
C ALA A 237 -17.05 -8.66 -11.46
N ALA A 238 -18.10 -7.95 -11.93
CA ALA A 238 -18.98 -8.46 -12.98
C ALA A 238 -18.18 -8.90 -14.23
N GLY A 239 -18.49 -10.11 -14.73
CA GLY A 239 -17.81 -10.73 -15.88
C GLY A 239 -16.51 -11.48 -15.55
N GLY A 240 -16.16 -11.66 -14.27
CA GLY A 240 -15.00 -12.44 -13.85
C GLY A 240 -14.79 -12.42 -12.33
N SER A 241 -13.52 -12.48 -11.90
CA SER A 241 -13.11 -12.41 -10.49
C SER A 241 -11.99 -11.41 -10.33
N ILE A 242 -12.08 -10.60 -9.28
CA ILE A 242 -10.95 -9.81 -8.81
C ILE A 242 -10.24 -10.64 -7.75
N VAL A 243 -8.92 -10.79 -7.89
CA VAL A 243 -8.08 -11.47 -6.92
C VAL A 243 -7.04 -10.50 -6.41
N ILE A 244 -7.10 -10.21 -5.11
CA ILE A 244 -6.07 -9.46 -4.41
C ILE A 244 -5.14 -10.46 -3.73
N VAL A 245 -3.86 -10.45 -4.06
CA VAL A 245 -2.84 -11.26 -3.38
C VAL A 245 -2.06 -10.34 -2.44
N ASN A 246 -2.18 -10.57 -1.13
CA ASN A 246 -1.52 -9.78 -0.09
C ASN A 246 -0.46 -10.62 0.61
N ILE A 247 0.81 -10.25 0.42
CA ILE A 247 1.94 -10.95 1.02
C ILE A 247 2.73 -9.94 1.85
N THR A 248 2.79 -10.17 3.17
CA THR A 248 3.54 -9.34 4.12
C THR A 248 4.48 -10.20 4.93
N LYS A 249 5.27 -9.58 5.82
CA LYS A 249 6.12 -10.34 6.77
C LYS A 249 5.31 -11.19 7.76
N PHE A 250 4.01 -10.91 7.91
CA PHE A 250 3.16 -11.58 8.90
C PHE A 250 2.45 -12.80 8.34
N ARG A 251 1.93 -12.71 7.11
CA ARG A 251 1.17 -13.79 6.45
C ARG A 251 1.04 -13.54 4.95
N SER A 252 0.59 -14.58 4.26
CA SER A 252 0.31 -14.59 2.83
C SER A 252 -1.14 -15.00 2.60
N ASP A 253 -1.91 -14.15 1.92
CA ASP A 253 -3.34 -14.35 1.68
C ASP A 253 -3.74 -13.97 0.27
N ALA A 254 -4.88 -14.51 -0.17
CA ALA A 254 -5.61 -14.00 -1.31
C ALA A 254 -7.07 -13.67 -0.94
N ILE A 255 -7.57 -12.53 -1.40
CA ILE A 255 -8.97 -12.14 -1.32
C ILE A 255 -9.56 -12.29 -2.72
N ILE A 256 -10.56 -13.16 -2.86
CA ILE A 256 -11.28 -13.43 -4.10
C ILE A 256 -12.63 -12.72 -4.02
N ILE A 257 -12.92 -11.91 -5.02
CA ILE A 257 -14.15 -11.12 -5.12
C ILE A 257 -14.84 -11.53 -6.42
N THR A 258 -16.06 -12.03 -6.28
CA THR A 258 -16.98 -12.29 -7.40
C THR A 258 -18.20 -11.38 -7.27
N SER A 259 -19.11 -11.43 -8.25
CA SER A 259 -20.38 -10.70 -8.16
C SER A 259 -21.28 -11.17 -7.00
N ALA A 260 -21.06 -12.38 -6.48
CA ALA A 260 -21.90 -12.99 -5.45
C ALA A 260 -21.22 -13.06 -4.08
N VAL A 261 -19.90 -13.26 -4.01
CA VAL A 261 -19.20 -13.53 -2.75
C VAL A 261 -17.83 -12.86 -2.68
N VAL A 262 -17.43 -12.49 -1.47
CA VAL A 262 -16.07 -12.13 -1.11
C VAL A 262 -15.52 -13.20 -0.18
N LYS A 263 -14.36 -13.77 -0.51
CA LYS A 263 -13.74 -14.84 0.26
C LYS A 263 -12.25 -14.64 0.38
N ALA A 264 -11.72 -14.71 1.59
CA ALA A 264 -10.29 -14.76 1.84
C ALA A 264 -9.81 -16.21 1.96
N ILE A 265 -8.63 -16.50 1.43
CA ILE A 265 -7.92 -17.77 1.58
C ILE A 265 -6.49 -17.52 2.08
N SER A 266 -6.04 -18.35 3.01
CA SER A 266 -4.65 -18.35 3.48
C SER A 266 -3.79 -19.14 2.51
N LEU A 267 -2.68 -18.55 2.06
CA LEU A 267 -1.71 -19.18 1.17
C LEU A 267 -0.60 -19.83 2.00
N SER A 268 -0.91 -20.94 2.68
CA SER A 268 0.01 -21.58 3.63
C SER A 268 1.30 -22.08 2.98
N ALA A 269 1.26 -22.46 1.70
CA ALA A 269 2.45 -22.84 0.93
C ALA A 269 3.35 -21.66 0.56
N MET A 270 2.88 -20.42 0.72
CA MET A 270 3.59 -19.19 0.39
C MET A 270 4.24 -18.59 1.63
N SER A 271 5.44 -19.04 1.96
CA SER A 271 6.22 -18.46 3.07
C SER A 271 6.60 -17.00 2.76
N PRO A 272 6.29 -16.03 3.65
CA PRO A 272 6.77 -14.65 3.52
C PRO A 272 8.28 -14.52 3.38
N PHE A 273 9.03 -15.39 4.07
CA PHE A 273 10.48 -15.41 4.03
C PHE A 273 10.99 -15.82 2.65
N ASP A 274 10.43 -16.90 2.09
CA ASP A 274 10.79 -17.38 0.75
C ASP A 274 10.41 -16.36 -0.32
N ALA A 275 9.23 -15.75 -0.21
CA ALA A 275 8.80 -14.68 -1.09
C ALA A 275 9.79 -13.51 -1.09
N MET A 276 10.25 -13.08 0.08
CA MET A 276 11.24 -12.00 0.20
C MET A 276 12.59 -12.39 -0.39
N ALA A 277 13.07 -13.61 -0.12
CA ALA A 277 14.33 -14.12 -0.66
C ALA A 277 14.32 -14.26 -2.19
N ARG A 278 13.15 -14.55 -2.79
CA ARG A 278 12.99 -14.61 -4.25
C ARG A 278 12.90 -13.22 -4.88
N LEU A 279 12.28 -12.26 -4.21
CA LEU A 279 12.14 -10.89 -4.71
C LEU A 279 13.43 -10.07 -4.61
N SER A 280 14.35 -10.43 -3.70
CA SER A 280 15.65 -9.78 -3.60
C SER A 280 16.62 -10.14 -4.74
N LYS A 281 16.28 -11.16 -5.54
CA LYS A 281 17.02 -11.49 -6.76
C LYS A 281 16.71 -10.46 -7.85
N ASP A 282 17.75 -10.03 -8.55
CA ASP A 282 17.60 -9.18 -9.73
C ASP A 282 17.10 -10.00 -10.92
N TRP A 283 15.84 -9.79 -11.28
CA TRP A 283 15.18 -10.42 -12.41
C TRP A 283 15.19 -9.54 -13.67
N ALA A 284 15.75 -8.32 -13.62
CA ALA A 284 15.80 -7.42 -14.76
C ALA A 284 16.90 -7.87 -15.73
N GLY A 285 16.49 -8.57 -16.80
CA GLY A 285 17.43 -9.13 -17.77
C GLY A 285 17.73 -8.24 -18.98
N ARG A 286 18.99 -8.26 -19.44
CA ARG A 286 19.41 -7.81 -20.79
C ARG A 286 19.24 -8.95 -21.80
N ARG A 287 19.19 -8.64 -23.10
CA ARG A 287 18.98 -9.61 -24.19
C ARG A 287 20.03 -10.74 -24.26
N ASP A 288 21.23 -10.53 -23.72
CA ASP A 288 22.36 -11.49 -23.77
C ASP A 288 22.59 -12.23 -22.43
N GLU A 289 21.53 -12.70 -21.77
CA GLU A 289 21.64 -13.32 -20.44
C GLU A 289 22.12 -14.78 -20.45
N PRO A 290 22.94 -15.19 -19.44
CA PRO A 290 23.34 -16.58 -19.26
C PRO A 290 22.14 -17.52 -19.02
N ALA A 291 22.20 -18.74 -19.57
CA ALA A 291 21.15 -19.76 -19.45
C ALA A 291 20.70 -20.06 -18.01
N GLU A 292 21.58 -19.82 -17.02
CA GLU A 292 21.30 -20.00 -15.59
C GLU A 292 20.24 -19.02 -15.06
N LYS A 293 20.27 -17.74 -15.46
CA LYS A 293 19.26 -16.76 -15.02
C LYS A 293 17.86 -17.10 -15.54
N LYS A 294 17.78 -17.56 -16.80
CA LYS A 294 16.53 -18.04 -17.38
C LYS A 294 15.99 -19.24 -16.59
N ARG A 295 16.85 -20.19 -16.21
CA ARG A 295 16.47 -21.35 -15.40
C ARG A 295 15.97 -20.93 -14.02
N ASP A 296 16.65 -19.99 -13.37
CA ASP A 296 16.25 -19.44 -12.07
C ASP A 296 14.90 -18.72 -12.12
N TYR A 297 14.63 -17.98 -13.20
CA TYR A 297 13.36 -17.29 -13.39
C TYR A 297 12.22 -18.28 -13.65
N LEU A 298 12.44 -19.32 -14.46
CA LEU A 298 11.45 -20.40 -14.66
C LEU A 298 11.18 -21.17 -13.36
N ALA A 299 12.20 -21.37 -12.52
CA ALA A 299 12.02 -21.96 -11.19
C ALA A 299 11.19 -21.04 -10.27
N TYR A 300 11.40 -19.72 -10.35
CA TYR A 300 10.57 -18.74 -9.66
C TYR A 300 9.10 -18.78 -10.13
N LEU A 301 8.84 -18.84 -11.44
CA LEU A 301 7.48 -18.94 -11.98
C LEU A 301 6.79 -20.26 -11.61
N THR A 302 7.55 -21.36 -11.53
CA THR A 302 7.06 -22.66 -11.07
C THR A 302 6.69 -22.61 -9.58
N TRP A 303 7.56 -22.02 -8.75
CA TRP A 303 7.28 -21.81 -7.33
C TRP A 303 6.04 -20.91 -7.12
N LEU A 304 5.92 -19.81 -7.86
CA LEU A 304 4.76 -18.91 -7.77
C LEU A 304 3.46 -19.62 -8.16
N TRP A 305 3.53 -20.55 -9.12
CA TRP A 305 2.41 -21.39 -9.49
C TRP A 305 1.97 -22.30 -8.35
N GLU A 306 2.89 -23.12 -7.84
CA GLU A 306 2.61 -24.15 -6.83
C GLU A 306 2.17 -23.55 -5.49
N CYS A 307 2.84 -22.47 -5.06
CA CYS A 307 2.59 -21.86 -3.76
C CYS A 307 1.40 -20.89 -3.73
N CYS A 308 0.96 -20.37 -4.88
CA CYS A 308 0.00 -19.27 -4.92
C CYS A 308 -1.05 -19.42 -6.03
N VAL A 309 -0.64 -19.36 -7.30
CA VAL A 309 -1.59 -19.15 -8.40
C VAL A 309 -2.51 -20.35 -8.64
N GLU A 310 -2.00 -21.58 -8.50
CA GLU A 310 -2.81 -22.79 -8.68
C GLU A 310 -3.97 -22.85 -7.69
N GLN A 311 -3.67 -22.72 -6.39
CA GLN A 311 -4.66 -22.76 -5.31
C GLN A 311 -5.73 -21.66 -5.45
N ILE A 312 -5.32 -20.47 -5.90
CA ILE A 312 -6.26 -19.37 -6.16
C ILE A 312 -7.18 -19.71 -7.33
N LEU A 313 -6.63 -20.16 -8.45
CA LEU A 313 -7.42 -20.44 -9.65
C LEU A 313 -8.40 -21.59 -9.43
N ASP A 314 -8.02 -22.59 -8.65
CA ASP A 314 -8.92 -23.68 -8.26
C ASP A 314 -10.08 -23.14 -7.42
N LYS A 315 -9.80 -22.25 -6.45
CA LYS A 315 -10.85 -21.59 -5.66
C LYS A 315 -11.71 -20.64 -6.47
N VAL A 316 -11.16 -19.94 -7.47
CA VAL A 316 -11.95 -19.10 -8.39
C VAL A 316 -12.89 -19.96 -9.21
N ARG A 317 -12.43 -21.14 -9.68
CA ARG A 317 -13.25 -22.09 -10.43
C ARG A 317 -14.42 -22.61 -9.62
N ASP A 318 -14.15 -23.02 -8.37
CA ASP A 318 -15.18 -23.45 -7.42
C ASP A 318 -16.29 -22.39 -7.23
N LEU A 319 -15.94 -21.10 -7.32
CA LEU A 319 -16.85 -19.99 -7.08
C LEU A 319 -17.58 -19.47 -8.33
N GLN A 320 -17.02 -19.66 -9.53
CA GLN A 320 -17.58 -19.13 -10.79
C GLN A 320 -18.29 -20.17 -11.63
N ASP A 321 -17.60 -21.28 -11.91
CA ASP A 321 -18.05 -22.28 -12.88
C ASP A 321 -17.46 -23.65 -12.49
N PRO A 322 -18.15 -24.38 -11.60
CA PRO A 322 -17.74 -25.73 -11.22
C PRO A 322 -17.74 -26.72 -12.40
N SER A 323 -18.43 -26.39 -13.51
CA SER A 323 -18.53 -27.27 -14.69
C SER A 323 -17.28 -27.23 -15.59
N GLY A 324 -16.46 -26.18 -15.46
CA GLY A 324 -15.07 -26.14 -15.95
C GLY A 324 -14.87 -25.93 -17.46
N ASN A 325 -15.91 -25.60 -18.21
CA ASN A 325 -15.83 -25.56 -19.68
C ASN A 325 -15.23 -24.26 -20.25
N ASN A 326 -15.23 -23.16 -19.50
CA ASN A 326 -14.73 -21.87 -19.99
C ASN A 326 -13.43 -21.42 -19.28
N PRO A 327 -12.57 -20.64 -19.96
CA PRO A 327 -11.42 -20.02 -19.32
C PRO A 327 -11.90 -18.97 -18.30
N LEU A 328 -11.29 -18.96 -17.11
CA LEU A 328 -11.64 -18.01 -16.05
C LEU A 328 -11.22 -16.59 -16.46
N ARG A 329 -12.01 -15.57 -16.13
CA ARG A 329 -11.58 -14.18 -16.26
C ARG A 329 -11.10 -13.67 -14.91
N VAL A 330 -9.84 -13.27 -14.80
CA VAL A 330 -9.21 -12.86 -13.54
C VAL A 330 -8.52 -11.50 -13.65
N TRP A 331 -8.77 -10.63 -12.68
CA TRP A 331 -8.00 -9.39 -12.46
C TRP A 331 -7.13 -9.53 -11.23
N TRP A 332 -5.81 -9.52 -11.42
CA TRP A 332 -4.81 -9.65 -10.37
C TRP A 332 -4.45 -8.28 -9.78
N ILE A 333 -4.49 -8.17 -8.46
CA ILE A 333 -4.06 -7.00 -7.69
C ILE A 333 -3.03 -7.48 -6.65
N GLY A 334 -1.76 -7.15 -6.87
CA GLY A 334 -0.68 -7.50 -5.94
C GLY A 334 -0.54 -6.46 -4.83
N SER A 335 -0.37 -6.91 -3.58
CA SER A 335 -0.17 -6.07 -2.39
C SER A 335 1.00 -6.56 -1.52
N GLY A 336 1.72 -5.61 -0.90
CA GLY A 336 2.95 -5.88 -0.19
C GLY A 336 4.01 -6.47 -1.12
N LEU A 337 4.62 -7.58 -0.73
CA LEU A 337 5.59 -8.32 -1.55
C LEU A 337 4.99 -8.84 -2.86
N ALA A 338 3.67 -9.02 -2.92
CA ALA A 338 2.99 -9.50 -4.13
C ALA A 338 2.87 -8.45 -5.24
N SER A 339 3.17 -7.17 -4.97
CA SER A 339 2.93 -6.05 -5.91
C SER A 339 3.71 -6.16 -7.23
N SER A 340 4.85 -6.85 -7.23
CA SER A 340 5.71 -7.04 -8.40
C SER A 340 5.68 -8.46 -8.98
N MET A 341 4.83 -9.35 -8.44
CA MET A 341 4.82 -10.75 -8.84
C MET A 341 4.05 -10.96 -10.16
N PRO A 342 4.59 -11.71 -11.13
CA PRO A 342 3.97 -11.91 -12.44
C PRO A 342 2.96 -13.08 -12.41
N PHE A 343 1.83 -12.91 -11.71
CA PHE A 343 0.83 -13.98 -11.54
C PHE A 343 0.35 -14.59 -12.85
N HIS A 344 0.17 -13.76 -13.88
CA HIS A 344 -0.24 -14.17 -15.23
C HIS A 344 0.79 -15.07 -15.95
N ALA A 345 2.07 -15.02 -15.56
CA ALA A 345 3.15 -15.82 -16.13
C ALA A 345 3.49 -17.06 -15.29
N ALA A 346 2.89 -17.21 -14.11
CA ALA A 346 3.13 -18.34 -13.23
C ALA A 346 2.75 -19.66 -13.93
N GLY A 347 3.63 -20.66 -13.83
CA GLY A 347 3.36 -21.97 -14.39
C GLY A 347 4.57 -22.88 -14.48
N LYS A 348 4.31 -24.17 -14.68
CA LYS A 348 5.32 -25.19 -14.98
C LYS A 348 5.63 -25.16 -16.48
N HIS A 349 6.57 -24.32 -16.89
CA HIS A 349 6.96 -24.08 -18.29
C HIS A 349 7.79 -25.22 -18.91
N ARG A 350 7.22 -26.43 -18.93
CA ARG A 350 7.77 -27.61 -19.62
C ARG A 350 7.07 -27.77 -20.97
N ALA A 351 7.74 -28.37 -21.95
CA ALA A 351 7.13 -28.63 -23.25
C ALA A 351 5.83 -29.45 -23.10
N GLY A 352 4.72 -28.94 -23.64
CA GLY A 352 3.39 -29.59 -23.57
C GLY A 352 2.62 -29.40 -22.25
N SER A 353 3.15 -28.63 -21.29
CA SER A 353 2.47 -28.38 -20.02
C SER A 353 1.30 -27.40 -20.16
N THR A 354 0.14 -27.77 -19.59
CA THR A 354 -1.03 -26.89 -19.44
C THR A 354 -1.15 -26.32 -18.01
N GLU A 355 -0.22 -26.66 -17.12
CA GLU A 355 -0.18 -26.20 -15.72
C GLU A 355 0.40 -24.77 -15.64
N THR A 356 -0.32 -23.83 -16.23
CA THR A 356 0.07 -22.42 -16.28
C THR A 356 -1.15 -21.51 -16.15
N ALA A 357 -0.93 -20.30 -15.65
CA ALA A 357 -2.00 -19.30 -15.51
C ALA A 357 -2.64 -18.97 -16.87
N TYR A 358 -1.82 -18.89 -17.92
CA TYR A 358 -2.25 -18.63 -19.29
C TYR A 358 -3.29 -19.65 -19.80
N HIS A 359 -3.09 -20.95 -19.53
CA HIS A 359 -4.01 -21.99 -19.98
C HIS A 359 -5.30 -22.07 -19.15
N ARG A 360 -5.27 -21.63 -17.88
CA ARG A 360 -6.44 -21.71 -16.98
C ARG A 360 -7.29 -20.43 -16.96
N ALA A 361 -6.72 -19.27 -17.27
CA ALA A 361 -7.38 -17.98 -17.12
C ALA A 361 -6.93 -16.89 -18.10
N VAL A 362 -7.90 -16.13 -18.61
CA VAL A 362 -7.66 -14.82 -19.22
C VAL A 362 -7.39 -13.83 -18.09
N SER A 363 -6.13 -13.44 -17.93
CA SER A 363 -5.66 -12.63 -16.81
C SER A 363 -5.38 -11.18 -17.20
N SER A 364 -5.64 -10.23 -16.31
CA SER A 364 -5.22 -8.82 -16.44
C SER A 364 -4.72 -8.32 -15.08
N ASN A 365 -3.76 -7.41 -15.04
CA ASN A 365 -3.31 -6.79 -13.77
C ASN A 365 -4.03 -5.46 -13.56
N ALA A 366 -4.34 -5.13 -12.31
CA ALA A 366 -4.89 -3.83 -11.92
C ALA A 366 -4.18 -3.31 -10.65
N PRO A 367 -3.97 -1.98 -10.52
CA PRO A 367 -3.32 -1.40 -9.35
C PRO A 367 -4.28 -1.26 -8.15
N SER A 368 -5.59 -1.20 -8.35
CA SER A 368 -6.61 -1.21 -7.30
C SER A 368 -7.98 -1.57 -7.89
N ILE A 369 -8.96 -1.87 -7.05
CA ILE A 369 -10.35 -2.05 -7.51
C ILE A 369 -10.88 -0.74 -8.07
N GLU A 370 -10.54 0.39 -7.44
CA GLU A 370 -10.97 1.70 -7.90
C GLU A 370 -10.45 2.03 -9.31
N ALA A 371 -9.18 1.75 -9.60
CA ALA A 371 -8.61 1.94 -10.92
C ALA A 371 -9.31 1.05 -11.97
N LEU A 372 -9.67 -0.18 -11.60
CA LEU A 372 -10.42 -1.08 -12.46
C LEU A 372 -11.84 -0.54 -12.73
N THR A 373 -12.53 -0.05 -11.69
CA THR A 373 -13.85 0.59 -11.81
C THR A 373 -13.78 1.80 -12.75
N TYR A 374 -12.78 2.67 -12.57
CA TYR A 374 -12.56 3.84 -13.41
C TYR A 374 -12.30 3.46 -14.88
N ALA A 375 -11.41 2.50 -15.13
CA ALA A 375 -11.10 2.02 -16.48
C ALA A 375 -12.36 1.47 -17.18
N ARG A 376 -13.20 0.71 -16.46
CA ARG A 376 -14.47 0.19 -16.98
C ARG A 376 -15.49 1.28 -17.27
N LYS A 377 -15.60 2.29 -16.40
CA LYS A 377 -16.50 3.44 -16.62
C LYS A 377 -16.12 4.17 -17.92
N ARG A 378 -14.83 4.46 -18.13
CA ARG A 378 -14.33 5.07 -19.37
C ARG A 378 -14.55 4.20 -20.60
N ALA A 379 -14.41 2.88 -20.50
CA ALA A 379 -14.68 1.98 -21.61
C ALA A 379 -16.15 2.05 -22.04
N LYS A 380 -17.10 2.04 -21.09
CA LYS A 380 -18.54 2.19 -21.38
C LYS A 380 -18.89 3.55 -21.99
N GLU A 381 -18.30 4.62 -21.48
CA GLU A 381 -18.44 5.97 -22.05
C GLU A 381 -17.90 6.02 -23.50
N SER A 382 -16.81 5.31 -23.79
CA SER A 382 -16.23 5.21 -25.13
C SER A 382 -17.00 4.27 -26.08
N GLU A 383 -17.72 3.26 -25.57
CA GLU A 383 -18.59 2.39 -26.40
C GLU A 383 -19.88 3.12 -26.78
N THR A 384 -20.38 3.98 -25.90
CA THR A 384 -21.59 4.79 -26.15
C THR A 384 -21.28 5.99 -27.05
N ALA A 385 -20.09 6.59 -26.93
CA ALA A 385 -19.58 7.52 -27.92
C ALA A 385 -19.21 6.75 -29.20
N HIS A 386 -19.90 7.00 -30.33
CA HIS A 386 -19.51 6.45 -31.63
C HIS A 386 -18.13 7.01 -32.04
N GLY A 387 -17.04 6.36 -31.59
CA GLY A 387 -15.67 6.75 -31.89
C GLY A 387 -15.19 6.13 -33.20
N SER A 388 -14.66 6.94 -34.10
CA SER A 388 -13.94 6.49 -35.28
C SER A 388 -12.55 5.98 -34.90
N LEU A 389 -12.28 4.69 -35.13
CA LEU A 389 -10.95 4.09 -34.96
C LEU A 389 -10.02 4.61 -36.06
N VAL A 390 -8.99 5.38 -35.69
CA VAL A 390 -7.92 5.77 -36.62
C VAL A 390 -6.78 4.78 -36.48
N LEU A 391 -6.59 3.95 -37.50
CA LEU A 391 -5.47 3.02 -37.59
C LEU A 391 -4.35 3.68 -38.39
N ILE A 392 -3.26 4.05 -37.74
CA ILE A 392 -2.07 4.56 -38.42
C ILE A 392 -1.13 3.39 -38.65
N SER A 393 -1.14 2.83 -39.86
CA SER A 393 -0.11 1.89 -40.29
C SER A 393 1.21 2.64 -40.48
N MET A 394 2.30 2.13 -39.93
CA MET A 394 3.66 2.63 -40.16
C MET A 394 4.35 1.63 -41.10
N PRO A 395 4.32 1.84 -42.44
CA PRO A 395 4.73 0.83 -43.41
C PRO A 395 6.26 0.65 -43.45
N THR A 396 7.01 1.67 -43.02
CA THR A 396 8.47 1.66 -42.96
C THR A 396 8.95 2.21 -41.62
N THR A 397 9.78 1.43 -40.94
CA THR A 397 10.45 1.85 -39.69
C THR A 397 11.76 2.54 -40.05
N PRO A 398 11.99 3.81 -39.67
CA PRO A 398 13.26 4.49 -39.93
C PRO A 398 14.41 3.73 -39.26
N GLY A 399 15.39 3.27 -40.06
CA GLY A 399 16.58 2.56 -39.59
C GLY A 399 16.71 1.11 -40.04
N GLU A 400 15.75 0.57 -40.81
CA GLU A 400 15.93 -0.69 -41.56
C GLU A 400 16.12 -0.37 -43.05
N GLU A 401 17.38 -0.13 -43.46
CA GLU A 401 17.87 -0.35 -44.83
C GLU A 401 19.00 -1.38 -44.81
#